data_AF-A0A9P8EZU4-F1
#
_entry.id   AF-A0A9P8EZU4-F1
#
_cell.length_a   1.000
_cell.length_b   1.000
_cell.length_c   1.000
_cell.angle_alpha   90.00
_cell.angle_beta   90.00
_cell.angle_gamma   90.00
#
_symmetry.space_group_name_H-M   'P 1'
#
loop_
_entity.id
_entity.type
_entity.pdbx_description
1 polymer ?
#
loop_
_entity_poly.entity_id
_entity_poly.type
_entity_poly.pdbx_seq_one_letter_code
_entity_poly.pdbx_strand_id
1 'polypeptide(L)'
;MPSQTVKTSVPTKQDIVPETLLKKRKSQEKEREARTAELQKKRAANKEKRQVIFKRAESYIKEYRDAEREKIRLQRVAKQEGSFYVPAQAKLAFVVRIKGINKIDPKKRKTLQLLRLLQINNGVFVRLTKA
;
A
#
# COMPACT_ATOMS: atom_id res chain seq x y z
N MET A 1 -38.85 -42.16 39.29
CA MET A 1 -39.79 -41.09 39.67
C MET A 1 -39.18 -39.75 39.26
N PRO A 2 -39.75 -39.03 38.28
CA PRO A 2 -39.28 -37.70 37.92
C PRO A 2 -39.74 -36.70 39.00
N SER A 3 -38.79 -36.08 39.72
CA SER A 3 -39.15 -35.02 40.67
C SER A 3 -39.58 -33.79 39.88
N GLN A 4 -40.88 -33.50 39.94
CA GLN A 4 -41.44 -32.28 39.38
C GLN A 4 -40.88 -31.09 40.16
N THR A 5 -40.05 -30.30 39.51
CA THR A 5 -39.56 -29.03 40.06
C THR A 5 -40.72 -28.04 40.09
N VAL A 6 -41.15 -27.69 41.31
CA VAL A 6 -42.19 -26.69 41.57
C VAL A 6 -41.69 -25.35 41.03
N LYS A 7 -42.43 -24.77 40.07
CA LYS A 7 -42.16 -23.43 39.55
C LYS A 7 -42.70 -22.39 40.54
N THR A 8 -41.84 -21.92 41.45
CA THR A 8 -42.17 -20.83 42.37
C THR A 8 -42.06 -19.47 41.66
N SER A 9 -42.97 -18.55 41.93
CA SER A 9 -43.05 -17.21 41.31
C SER A 9 -42.03 -16.19 41.84
N VAL A 10 -41.22 -16.55 42.83
CA VAL A 10 -40.24 -15.66 43.47
C VAL A 10 -38.84 -16.01 42.94
N PRO A 11 -38.16 -15.11 42.22
CA PRO A 11 -36.86 -15.39 41.63
C PRO A 11 -35.76 -15.53 42.69
N THR A 12 -34.93 -16.56 42.57
CA THR A 12 -33.80 -16.84 43.47
C THR A 12 -32.61 -15.93 43.15
N LYS A 13 -31.73 -15.62 44.11
CA LYS A 13 -30.53 -14.75 43.91
C LYS A 13 -29.60 -15.21 42.77
N GLN A 14 -29.66 -16.49 42.38
CA GLN A 14 -28.93 -17.06 41.24
C GLN A 14 -29.57 -16.76 39.87
N ASP A 15 -30.88 -16.45 39.84
CA ASP A 15 -31.64 -16.15 38.63
C ASP A 15 -31.59 -14.65 38.25
N ILE A 16 -31.18 -13.78 39.19
CA ILE A 16 -31.11 -12.33 38.99
C ILE A 16 -29.76 -11.96 38.39
N VAL A 17 -29.71 -11.88 37.06
CA VAL A 17 -28.52 -11.38 36.35
C VAL A 17 -28.26 -9.93 36.79
N PRO A 18 -27.06 -9.61 37.29
CA PRO A 18 -26.71 -8.25 37.70
C PRO A 18 -26.95 -7.24 36.57
N GLU A 19 -27.63 -6.14 36.89
CA GLU A 19 -27.96 -5.06 35.95
C GLU A 19 -26.72 -4.50 35.24
N THR A 20 -25.58 -4.51 35.92
CA THR A 20 -24.27 -4.11 35.39
C THR A 20 -23.80 -5.00 34.24
N LEU A 21 -24.04 -6.32 34.30
CA LEU A 21 -23.73 -7.25 33.21
C LEU A 21 -24.67 -7.07 32.02
N LEU A 22 -25.96 -6.79 32.27
CA LEU A 22 -26.92 -6.48 31.20
C LEU A 22 -26.55 -5.17 30.47
N LYS A 23 -26.15 -4.12 31.21
CA LYS A 23 -25.64 -2.87 30.64
C LYS A 23 -24.36 -3.09 29.81
N LYS A 24 -23.43 -3.90 30.32
CA LYS A 24 -22.19 -4.27 29.60
C LYS A 24 -22.46 -5.04 28.31
N ARG A 25 -23.39 -6.01 28.32
CA ARG A 25 -23.80 -6.75 27.12
C ARG A 25 -24.40 -5.83 26.06
N LYS A 26 -25.34 -4.95 26.44
CA LYS A 26 -25.93 -3.97 25.53
C LYS A 26 -24.90 -3.00 24.94
N SER A 27 -23.93 -2.54 25.75
CA SER A 27 -22.84 -1.68 25.25
C SER A 27 -21.95 -2.43 24.24
N GLN A 28 -21.57 -3.67 24.55
CA GLN A 28 -20.73 -4.48 23.67
C GLN A 28 -21.45 -4.86 22.37
N GLU A 29 -22.75 -5.14 22.41
CA GLU A 29 -23.56 -5.41 21.21
C GLU A 29 -23.61 -4.18 20.30
N LYS A 30 -23.90 -2.98 20.86
CA LYS A 30 -23.87 -1.72 20.10
C LYS A 30 -22.50 -1.44 19.49
N GLU A 31 -21.41 -1.66 20.23
CA GLU A 31 -20.05 -1.51 19.70
C GLU A 31 -19.75 -2.52 18.60
N ARG A 32 -20.19 -3.77 18.73
CA ARG A 32 -20.01 -4.79 17.70
C ARG A 32 -20.79 -4.44 16.44
N GLU A 33 -22.03 -4.00 16.57
CA GLU A 33 -22.87 -3.54 15.45
C GLU A 33 -22.25 -2.33 14.74
N ALA A 34 -21.74 -1.36 15.50
CA ALA A 34 -21.02 -0.22 14.91
C ALA A 34 -19.76 -0.67 14.16
N ARG A 35 -18.96 -1.57 14.74
CA ARG A 35 -17.76 -2.12 14.09
C ARG A 35 -18.09 -2.94 12.85
N THR A 36 -19.14 -3.75 12.85
CA THR A 36 -19.55 -4.53 11.68
C THR A 36 -20.06 -3.63 10.57
N ALA A 37 -20.84 -2.60 10.88
CA ALA A 37 -21.28 -1.60 9.92
C ALA A 37 -20.10 -0.84 9.30
N GLU A 38 -19.11 -0.42 10.10
CA GLU A 38 -17.89 0.20 9.58
C GLU A 38 -17.07 -0.74 8.71
N LEU A 39 -16.93 -2.01 9.09
CA LEU A 39 -16.22 -3.02 8.29
C LEU A 39 -16.92 -3.24 6.95
N GLN A 40 -18.25 -3.31 6.92
CA GLN A 40 -19.02 -3.43 5.68
C GLN A 40 -18.81 -2.21 4.77
N LYS A 41 -18.85 -0.99 5.32
CA LYS A 41 -18.54 0.25 4.58
C LYS A 41 -17.11 0.25 4.03
N LYS A 42 -16.12 -0.11 4.84
CA LYS A 42 -14.70 -0.23 4.42
C LYS A 42 -14.53 -1.29 3.33
N ARG A 43 -15.22 -2.43 3.43
CA ARG A 43 -15.19 -3.49 2.41
C ARG A 43 -15.77 -3.01 1.07
N ALA A 44 -16.91 -2.31 1.09
CA ALA A 44 -17.49 -1.73 -0.12
C ALA A 44 -16.54 -0.72 -0.76
N ALA A 45 -16.01 0.23 0.02
CA ALA A 45 -15.06 1.23 -0.46
C ALA A 45 -13.76 0.60 -1.02
N ASN A 46 -13.26 -0.47 -0.40
CA ASN A 46 -12.08 -1.18 -0.91
C ASN A 46 -12.35 -1.92 -2.21
N LYS A 47 -13.57 -2.45 -2.40
CA LYS A 47 -13.98 -3.09 -3.66
C LYS A 47 -14.00 -2.08 -4.81
N GLU A 48 -14.58 -0.90 -4.58
CA GLU A 48 -14.58 0.20 -5.55
C GLU A 48 -13.15 0.66 -5.87
N LYS A 49 -12.31 0.88 -4.85
CA LYS A 49 -10.90 1.23 -5.04
C LYS A 49 -10.15 0.21 -5.88
N ARG A 50 -10.40 -1.09 -5.66
CA ARG A 50 -9.77 -2.17 -6.44
C ARG A 50 -10.15 -2.11 -7.91
N GLN A 51 -11.42 -1.83 -8.23
CA GLN A 51 -11.85 -1.65 -9.62
C GLN A 51 -11.17 -0.46 -10.29
N VAL A 52 -11.00 0.65 -9.57
CA VAL A 52 -10.29 1.83 -10.08
C VAL A 52 -8.80 1.54 -10.30
N ILE A 53 -8.14 0.87 -9.35
CA ILE A 53 -6.72 0.47 -9.47
C ILE A 53 -6.52 -0.45 -10.67
N PHE A 54 -7.43 -1.39 -10.89
CA PHE A 54 -7.37 -2.31 -12.02
C PHE A 54 -7.42 -1.57 -13.37
N LYS A 55 -8.42 -0.70 -13.57
CA LYS A 55 -8.52 0.13 -14.78
C LYS A 55 -7.30 1.04 -14.98
N ARG A 56 -6.74 1.56 -13.89
CA ARG A 56 -5.54 2.41 -13.93
C ARG A 56 -4.28 1.63 -14.32
N ALA A 57 -4.15 0.39 -13.88
CA ALA A 57 -3.05 -0.48 -14.29
C ALA A 57 -3.10 -0.76 -15.79
N GLU A 58 -4.28 -1.03 -16.35
CA GLU A 58 -4.48 -1.20 -17.80
C GLU A 58 -4.06 0.05 -18.57
N SER A 59 -4.46 1.25 -18.11
CA SER A 59 -4.07 2.51 -18.75
C SER A 59 -2.55 2.72 -18.75
N TYR A 60 -1.86 2.41 -17.64
CA TYR A 60 -0.40 2.55 -17.56
C TYR A 60 0.33 1.59 -18.50
N ILE A 61 -0.13 0.33 -18.61
CA ILE A 61 0.46 -0.63 -19.54
C ILE A 61 0.32 -0.13 -20.98
N LYS A 62 -0.85 0.40 -21.35
CA LYS A 62 -1.08 0.98 -22.67
C LYS A 62 -0.13 2.15 -22.92
N GLU A 63 -0.03 3.08 -21.98
CA GLU A 63 0.86 4.24 -22.06
C GLU A 63 2.33 3.84 -22.27
N TYR A 64 2.84 2.87 -21.50
CA TYR A 64 4.23 2.41 -21.64
C TYR A 64 4.49 1.74 -23.00
N ARG A 65 3.55 0.92 -23.49
CA ARG A 65 3.67 0.26 -24.80
C ARG A 65 3.61 1.24 -25.95
N ASP A 66 2.69 2.21 -25.88
CA ASP A 66 2.55 3.24 -26.91
C ASP A 66 3.78 4.14 -26.94
N ALA A 67 4.32 4.52 -25.77
CA ALA A 67 5.56 5.29 -25.69
C ALA A 67 6.80 4.56 -26.24
N GLU A 68 6.89 3.23 -26.05
CA GLU A 68 7.97 2.42 -26.62
C GLU A 68 7.85 2.33 -28.16
N ARG A 69 6.65 2.03 -28.66
CA ARG A 69 6.36 1.98 -30.10
C ARG A 69 6.65 3.32 -30.78
N GLU A 70 6.30 4.42 -30.13
CA GLU A 70 6.52 5.76 -30.67
C GLU A 70 8.01 6.08 -30.83
N LYS A 71 8.86 5.71 -29.86
CA LYS A 71 10.32 5.86 -29.99
C LYS A 71 10.85 5.10 -31.20
N ILE A 72 10.38 3.87 -31.43
CA ILE A 72 10.78 3.05 -32.58
C ILE A 72 10.28 3.68 -33.88
N ARG A 73 9.03 4.19 -33.90
CA ARG A 73 8.45 4.86 -35.06
C ARG A 73 9.27 6.08 -35.46
N LEU A 74 9.59 6.96 -34.50
CA LEU A 74 10.41 8.16 -34.74
C LEU A 74 11.80 7.80 -35.26
N GLN A 75 12.43 6.75 -34.73
CA GLN A 75 13.70 6.25 -35.25
C GLN A 75 13.60 5.77 -36.71
N ARG A 76 12.49 5.12 -37.10
CA ARG A 76 12.28 4.66 -38.48
C ARG A 76 12.00 5.81 -39.44
N VAL A 77 11.17 6.78 -39.03
CA VAL A 77 10.87 7.98 -39.83
C VAL A 77 12.16 8.78 -40.09
N ALA A 78 12.96 9.03 -39.04
CA ALA A 78 14.23 9.73 -39.19
C ALA A 78 15.17 9.00 -40.18
N LYS A 79 15.27 7.67 -40.07
CA LYS A 79 16.05 6.86 -41.03
C LYS A 79 15.52 6.95 -42.47
N GLN A 80 14.21 7.00 -42.67
CA GLN A 80 13.60 7.14 -44.01
C GLN A 80 13.88 8.52 -44.62
N GLU A 81 13.83 9.57 -43.81
CA GLU A 81 14.11 10.95 -44.22
C GLU A 81 15.62 11.27 -44.34
N GLY A 82 16.49 10.33 -43.94
CA GLY A 82 17.94 10.56 -43.88
C GLY A 82 18.39 11.48 -42.73
N SER A 83 17.52 11.73 -41.75
CA SER A 83 17.79 12.54 -40.56
C SER A 83 18.10 11.66 -39.33
N PHE A 84 18.60 12.28 -38.25
CA PHE A 84 18.96 11.57 -37.02
C PHE A 84 17.97 11.85 -35.89
N TYR A 85 17.40 10.80 -35.31
CA TYR A 85 16.59 10.91 -34.09
C TYR A 85 17.47 10.85 -32.84
N VAL A 86 17.47 11.92 -32.04
CA VAL A 86 18.16 11.98 -30.75
C VAL A 86 17.15 11.68 -29.62
N PRO A 87 17.30 10.58 -28.87
CA PRO A 87 16.40 10.26 -27.78
C PRO A 87 16.55 11.23 -26.60
N ALA A 88 15.45 11.46 -25.88
CA ALA A 88 15.46 12.28 -24.67
C ALA A 88 16.36 11.67 -23.57
N GLN A 89 17.04 12.53 -22.82
CA GLN A 89 17.86 12.12 -21.67
C GLN A 89 17.00 11.49 -20.55
N ALA A 90 17.58 10.49 -19.87
CA ALA A 90 16.91 9.84 -18.75
C ALA A 90 16.72 10.81 -17.57
N LYS A 91 15.54 10.76 -16.93
CA LYS A 91 15.19 11.64 -15.79
C LYS A 91 15.37 10.97 -14.42
N LEU A 92 15.52 9.65 -14.39
CA LEU A 92 15.57 8.83 -13.17
C LEU A 92 16.74 7.87 -13.25
N ALA A 93 17.50 7.75 -12.17
CA ALA A 93 18.57 6.77 -12.01
C ALA A 93 18.28 5.85 -10.82
N PHE A 94 18.70 4.59 -10.94
CA PHE A 94 18.74 3.66 -9.82
C PHE A 94 20.19 3.52 -9.36
N VAL A 95 20.48 3.97 -8.13
CA VAL A 95 21.84 4.01 -7.59
C VAL A 95 22.00 2.89 -6.58
N VAL A 96 23.02 2.04 -6.74
CA VAL A 96 23.33 0.92 -5.85
C VAL A 96 24.68 1.13 -5.19
N ARG A 97 24.77 0.90 -3.87
CA ARG A 97 26.04 0.98 -3.14
C ARG A 97 26.84 -0.31 -3.28
N ILE A 98 27.96 -0.25 -4.01
CA ILE A 98 28.86 -1.40 -4.22
C ILE A 98 29.99 -1.51 -3.19
N LYS A 99 30.42 -0.39 -2.58
CA LYS A 99 31.55 -0.36 -1.63
C LYS A 99 31.06 -0.32 -0.18
N GLY A 100 31.71 -1.07 0.70
CA GLY A 100 31.49 -1.06 2.15
C GLY A 100 31.89 0.26 2.82
N ILE A 101 32.14 0.26 4.13
CA ILE A 101 32.40 1.49 4.92
C ILE A 101 33.89 1.86 4.92
N ASN A 102 34.77 0.87 4.70
CA ASN A 102 36.22 1.00 4.82
C ASN A 102 36.82 1.78 3.63
N LYS A 103 37.85 2.59 3.93
CA LYS A 103 38.60 3.39 2.94
C LYS A 103 37.69 4.29 2.07
N ILE A 104 36.79 5.02 2.74
CA ILE A 104 35.95 6.06 2.14
C ILE A 104 36.20 7.38 2.88
N ASP A 105 36.54 8.41 2.10
CA ASP A 105 36.69 9.80 2.56
C ASP A 105 35.42 10.31 3.26
N PRO A 106 35.53 11.10 4.34
CA PRO A 106 34.37 11.60 5.08
C PRO A 106 33.32 12.32 4.22
N LYS A 107 33.72 13.08 3.18
CA LYS A 107 32.77 13.77 2.30
C LYS A 107 31.92 12.77 1.52
N LYS A 108 32.57 11.77 0.89
CA LYS A 108 31.90 10.71 0.12
C LYS A 108 30.99 9.87 1.01
N ARG A 109 31.42 9.59 2.25
CA ARG A 109 30.61 8.89 3.25
C ARG A 109 29.33 9.67 3.57
N LYS A 110 29.43 10.99 3.76
CA LYS A 110 28.27 11.84 4.05
C LYS A 110 27.30 11.91 2.87
N THR A 111 27.79 11.99 1.63
CA THR A 111 26.95 11.94 0.43
C THR A 111 26.13 10.65 0.37
N LEU A 112 26.74 9.49 0.63
CA LEU A 112 26.01 8.21 0.66
C LEU A 112 24.95 8.17 1.76
N GLN A 113 25.22 8.77 2.92
CA GLN A 113 24.23 8.89 4.00
C GLN A 113 23.03 9.75 3.58
N LEU A 114 23.26 10.88 2.90
CA LEU A 114 22.18 11.75 2.39
C LEU A 114 21.32 11.03 1.36
N LEU A 115 21.93 10.21 0.50
CA LEU A 115 21.21 9.35 -0.45
C LEU A 115 20.54 8.14 0.21
N ARG A 116 20.72 7.92 1.53
CA ARG A 116 20.22 6.78 2.31
C ARG A 116 20.85 5.43 1.93
N LEU A 117 22.05 5.45 1.39
CA LEU A 117 22.84 4.26 1.03
C LEU A 117 23.75 3.84 2.18
N LEU A 118 23.18 3.27 3.24
CA LEU A 118 23.91 2.94 4.48
C LEU A 118 24.68 1.61 4.44
N GLN A 119 24.16 0.63 3.72
CA GLN A 119 24.73 -0.71 3.60
C GLN A 119 25.12 -1.03 2.15
N ILE A 120 25.97 -2.04 1.98
CA ILE A 120 26.30 -2.57 0.66
C ILE A 120 25.04 -3.19 0.03
N ASN A 121 24.93 -3.12 -1.30
CA ASN A 121 23.81 -3.60 -2.10
C ASN A 121 22.46 -2.90 -1.83
N ASN A 122 22.42 -1.85 -1.02
CA ASN A 122 21.25 -0.99 -0.94
C ASN A 122 21.11 -0.18 -2.24
N GLY A 123 19.86 -0.04 -2.71
CA GLY A 123 19.50 0.70 -3.90
C GLY A 123 18.48 1.79 -3.62
N VAL A 124 18.65 2.97 -4.24
CA VAL A 124 17.70 4.10 -4.12
C VAL A 124 17.46 4.72 -5.50
N PHE A 125 16.21 5.05 -5.79
CA PHE A 125 15.84 5.84 -6.96
C PHE A 125 16.15 7.33 -6.72
N VAL A 126 16.91 7.93 -7.62
CA VAL A 126 17.33 9.34 -7.56
C VAL A 126 16.86 10.05 -8.84
N ARG A 127 16.16 11.17 -8.68
CA ARG A 127 15.81 12.05 -9.79
C ARG A 127 17.08 12.74 -10.30
N LEU A 128 17.32 12.68 -11.60
CA LEU A 128 18.46 13.34 -12.21
C LEU A 128 18.19 14.84 -12.35
N THR A 129 19.05 15.64 -11.72
CA THR A 129 19.06 17.10 -11.75
C THR A 129 20.50 17.60 -11.91
N LYS A 130 20.69 18.84 -12.36
CA LYS A 130 22.02 19.44 -12.54
C LYS A 130 22.76 19.80 -11.24
N ALA A 131 22.04 19.76 -10.10
CA ALA A 131 22.53 20.15 -8.78
C ALA A 131 23.74 19.35 -8.29
#